data_AF-A0A0G1VAT1-F1
#
_entry.id   AF-A0A0G1VAT1-F1
#
_cell.length_a   1.000
_cell.length_b   1.000
_cell.length_c   1.000
_cell.angle_alpha   90.00
_cell.angle_beta   90.00
_cell.angle_gamma   90.00
#
_symmetry.space_group_name_H-M   'P 1'
#
loop_
_entity.id
_entity.type
_entity.pdbx_description
1 polymer ?
#
loop_
_entity_poly.entity_id
_entity_poly.type
_entity_poly.pdbx_seq_one_letter_code
_entity_poly.pdbx_strand_id
1 'polypeptide(L)'
;MIQVGTVTFPEYSGLRCLMMPYIQGRPESVPDEYAAYRSILESTFIDKGDIGYLTIDESPVSMGAPHRGARAKFGRAIHTEAGLRAGGRYGWGWGASTNVMLERNTQVLLANNLDGSCALWDTEHEDTSQDGDIGDHASHYPYEDAVLMQAGAVHRIGIVTPHESLPAQVDFDRQFLRIIGSGVHGREPYFTVNPLVKA
;
A
#
# COMPACT_ATOMS: atom_id res chain seq x y z
N MET A 1 9.03 7.82 -8.48
CA MET A 1 8.14 8.08 -7.32
C MET A 1 7.86 9.57 -7.26
N ILE A 2 6.60 9.98 -7.03
CA ILE A 2 6.21 11.41 -7.03
C ILE A 2 5.12 11.65 -5.97
N GLN A 3 5.22 12.72 -5.19
CA GLN A 3 4.09 13.19 -4.36
C GLN A 3 3.04 13.85 -5.26
N VAL A 4 1.80 13.34 -5.23
CA VAL A 4 0.72 13.77 -6.14
C VAL A 4 -0.40 14.54 -5.46
N GLY A 5 -0.34 14.70 -4.14
CA GLY A 5 -1.32 15.47 -3.39
C GLY A 5 -1.23 15.27 -1.88
N THR A 6 -2.27 15.71 -1.19
CA THR A 6 -2.46 15.54 0.26
C THR A 6 -3.91 15.21 0.55
N VAL A 7 -4.14 14.40 1.58
CA VAL A 7 -5.47 14.02 2.07
C VAL A 7 -5.59 14.30 3.57
N THR A 8 -6.80 14.53 4.02
CA THR A 8 -7.14 14.55 5.44
C THR A 8 -7.90 13.27 5.76
N PHE A 9 -7.31 12.43 6.61
CA PHE A 9 -7.96 11.21 7.06
C PHE A 9 -9.18 11.54 7.93
N PRO A 10 -10.24 10.72 7.87
CA PRO A 10 -11.38 10.86 8.77
C PRO A 10 -10.98 10.53 10.20
N GLU A 11 -11.89 10.75 11.15
CA GLU A 11 -11.71 10.25 12.51
C GLU A 11 -11.45 8.73 12.51
N TYR A 12 -10.47 8.31 13.30
CA TYR A 12 -10.13 6.90 13.45
C TYR A 12 -11.32 6.12 13.99
N SER A 13 -11.58 4.96 13.40
CA SER A 13 -12.71 4.09 13.77
C SER A 13 -12.36 2.59 13.79
N GLY A 14 -11.11 2.23 13.48
CA GLY A 14 -10.65 0.86 13.40
C GLY A 14 -11.09 0.13 12.13
N LEU A 15 -11.38 0.88 11.05
CA LEU A 15 -11.81 0.31 9.79
C LEU A 15 -10.72 -0.53 9.12
N ARG A 16 -11.16 -1.62 8.47
CA ARG A 16 -10.27 -2.49 7.70
C ARG A 16 -10.90 -2.92 6.39
N CYS A 17 -10.18 -2.65 5.31
CA CYS A 17 -10.51 -2.99 3.94
C CYS A 17 -9.23 -3.52 3.28
N LEU A 18 -9.26 -4.71 2.68
CA LEU A 18 -8.08 -5.31 2.07
C LEU A 18 -8.33 -5.58 0.59
N MET A 19 -7.64 -4.86 -0.28
CA MET A 19 -7.62 -5.09 -1.73
C MET A 19 -9.05 -5.21 -2.30
N MET A 20 -9.96 -4.35 -1.83
CA MET A 20 -11.34 -4.36 -2.28
C MET A 20 -11.46 -3.69 -3.65
N PRO A 21 -12.08 -4.34 -4.65
CA PRO A 21 -12.31 -3.70 -5.93
C PRO A 21 -13.32 -2.55 -5.78
N TYR A 22 -13.05 -1.41 -6.41
CA TYR A 22 -13.97 -0.28 -6.49
C TYR A 22 -13.73 0.51 -7.77
N ILE A 23 -14.64 1.42 -8.12
CA ILE A 23 -14.46 2.31 -9.27
C ILE A 23 -13.76 3.57 -8.80
N GLN A 24 -12.54 3.81 -9.30
CA GLN A 24 -11.73 4.94 -8.86
C GLN A 24 -12.36 6.28 -9.21
N GLY A 25 -12.31 7.25 -8.29
CA GLY A 25 -12.98 8.54 -8.45
C GLY A 25 -14.52 8.49 -8.42
N ARG A 26 -15.10 7.35 -8.01
CA ARG A 26 -16.54 7.15 -7.77
C ARG A 26 -16.78 6.64 -6.36
N PRO A 27 -16.82 7.53 -5.35
CA PRO A 27 -16.95 7.15 -3.93
C PRO A 27 -18.20 6.34 -3.60
N GLU A 28 -19.26 6.45 -4.41
CA GLU A 28 -20.50 5.69 -4.31
C GLU A 28 -20.35 4.22 -4.71
N SER A 29 -19.23 3.85 -5.36
CA SER A 29 -18.92 2.45 -5.68
C SER A 29 -18.40 1.66 -4.48
N VAL A 30 -18.23 2.30 -3.32
CA VAL A 30 -17.76 1.69 -2.08
C VAL A 30 -18.91 1.60 -1.07
N PRO A 31 -19.03 0.47 -0.32
CA PRO A 31 -20.07 0.30 0.70
C PRO A 31 -20.08 1.41 1.76
N ASP A 32 -21.28 1.68 2.33
CA ASP A 32 -21.47 2.76 3.32
C ASP A 32 -20.61 2.61 4.57
N GLU A 33 -20.15 1.41 4.90
CA GLU A 33 -19.22 1.18 6.02
C GLU A 33 -17.88 1.93 5.86
N TYR A 34 -17.48 2.28 4.62
CA TYR A 34 -16.30 3.10 4.34
C TYR A 34 -16.67 4.53 3.89
N ALA A 35 -17.91 4.98 4.15
CA ALA A 35 -18.39 6.28 3.69
C ALA A 35 -17.54 7.47 4.17
N ALA A 36 -16.87 7.34 5.32
CA ALA A 36 -15.96 8.34 5.86
C ALA A 36 -14.76 8.65 4.93
N TYR A 37 -14.37 7.72 4.07
CA TYR A 37 -13.27 7.87 3.11
C TYR A 37 -13.71 8.46 1.76
N ARG A 38 -15.00 8.74 1.54
CA ARG A 38 -15.51 9.14 0.21
C ARG A 38 -14.84 10.37 -0.38
N SER A 39 -14.55 11.40 0.42
CA SER A 39 -13.85 12.61 -0.04
C SER A 39 -12.44 12.30 -0.55
N ILE A 40 -11.75 11.37 0.11
CA ILE A 40 -10.44 10.89 -0.31
C ILE A 40 -10.56 10.13 -1.64
N LEU A 41 -11.49 9.18 -1.73
CA LEU A 41 -11.68 8.35 -2.93
C LEU A 41 -12.17 9.12 -4.16
N GLU A 42 -12.87 10.23 -3.95
CA GLU A 42 -13.31 11.13 -5.03
C GLU A 42 -12.14 11.91 -5.66
N SER A 43 -11.18 12.33 -4.83
CA SER A 43 -10.07 13.20 -5.21
C SER A 43 -8.75 12.47 -5.48
N THR A 44 -8.62 11.24 -4.97
CA THR A 44 -7.37 10.47 -5.00
C THR A 44 -7.57 9.20 -5.81
N PHE A 45 -7.09 9.21 -7.05
CA PHE A 45 -7.18 8.09 -7.98
C PHE A 45 -5.98 8.09 -8.94
N ILE A 46 -5.71 6.92 -9.53
CA ILE A 46 -4.74 6.75 -10.60
C ILE A 46 -5.43 7.05 -11.93
N ASP A 47 -6.48 6.28 -12.23
CA ASP A 47 -7.27 6.36 -13.46
C ASP A 47 -8.76 6.42 -13.12
N LYS A 48 -9.38 7.60 -13.28
CA LYS A 48 -10.79 7.80 -12.91
C LYS A 48 -11.72 6.97 -13.78
N GLY A 49 -12.63 6.24 -13.14
CA GLY A 49 -13.62 5.39 -13.80
C GLY A 49 -13.18 3.95 -14.01
N ASP A 50 -11.90 3.64 -13.81
CA ASP A 50 -11.38 2.27 -13.88
C ASP A 50 -11.60 1.52 -12.56
N ILE A 51 -11.59 0.19 -12.64
CA ILE A 51 -11.53 -0.66 -11.45
C ILE A 51 -10.14 -0.53 -10.84
N GLY A 52 -10.08 -0.11 -9.58
CA GLY A 52 -8.88 -0.15 -8.74
C GLY A 52 -9.13 -0.98 -7.49
N TYR A 53 -8.08 -1.14 -6.68
CA TYR A 53 -8.13 -1.93 -5.47
C TYR A 53 -7.78 -1.06 -4.26
N LEU A 54 -8.69 -1.03 -3.30
CA LEU A 54 -8.61 -0.22 -2.09
C LEU A 54 -8.15 -1.05 -0.91
N THR A 55 -7.16 -0.53 -0.19
CA THR A 55 -6.85 -0.94 1.18
C THR A 55 -7.00 0.25 2.11
N ILE A 56 -7.77 0.04 3.18
CA ILE A 56 -7.84 0.89 4.37
C ILE A 56 -7.40 0.01 5.52
N ASP A 57 -6.39 0.44 6.26
CA ASP A 57 -5.88 -0.31 7.41
C ASP A 57 -5.70 0.67 8.58
N GLU A 58 -6.71 0.70 9.45
CA GLU A 58 -6.68 1.44 10.70
C GLU A 58 -6.29 0.50 11.83
N SER A 59 -5.19 0.81 12.51
CA SER A 59 -4.69 0.02 13.62
C SER A 59 -3.93 0.88 14.62
N PRO A 60 -4.05 0.60 15.94
CA PRO A 60 -3.18 1.24 16.91
C PRO A 60 -1.75 0.74 16.71
N VAL A 61 -0.79 1.65 16.76
CA VAL A 61 0.64 1.33 16.77
C VAL A 61 1.25 1.76 18.08
N SER A 62 2.21 0.98 18.58
CA SER A 62 2.96 1.29 19.79
C SER A 62 4.32 1.86 19.44
N MET A 63 4.81 2.78 20.28
CA MET A 63 6.13 3.37 20.16
C MET A 63 7.22 2.29 20.05
N GLY A 64 8.13 2.48 19.10
CA GLY A 64 9.26 1.58 18.82
C GLY A 64 8.89 0.33 18.03
N ALA A 65 7.61 0.04 17.80
CA ALA A 65 7.17 -1.11 17.02
C ALA A 65 6.90 -0.70 15.55
N PRO A 66 7.69 -1.19 14.58
CA PRO A 66 7.33 -1.08 13.17
C PRO A 66 6.13 -1.97 12.84
N HIS A 67 5.16 -1.45 12.08
CA HIS A 67 3.94 -2.18 11.74
C HIS A 67 4.22 -3.46 10.90
N ARG A 68 5.15 -3.39 9.95
CA ARG A 68 5.62 -4.57 9.17
C ARG A 68 6.85 -5.23 9.79
N GLY A 69 7.50 -4.66 10.81
CA GLY A 69 8.83 -5.15 11.21
C GLY A 69 8.86 -6.47 11.96
N ALA A 70 7.73 -7.00 12.45
CA ALA A 70 7.64 -8.41 12.81
C ALA A 70 7.89 -9.37 11.62
N ARG A 71 7.81 -8.86 10.39
CA ARG A 71 8.08 -9.58 9.13
C ARG A 71 9.45 -9.25 8.54
N ALA A 72 10.22 -8.36 9.15
CA ALA A 72 11.57 -8.03 8.69
C ALA A 72 12.51 -9.22 8.94
N LYS A 73 12.86 -9.96 7.88
CA LYS A 73 13.76 -11.11 7.98
C LYS A 73 15.22 -10.70 8.20
N PHE A 74 15.58 -9.49 7.78
CA PHE A 74 16.94 -8.97 7.75
C PHE A 74 17.12 -7.69 8.59
N GLY A 75 16.27 -7.50 9.61
CA GLY A 75 16.35 -6.36 10.53
C GLY A 75 15.75 -5.05 10.02
N ARG A 76 15.53 -4.92 8.71
CA ARG A 76 14.78 -3.81 8.08
C ARG A 76 13.53 -4.31 7.37
N ALA A 77 12.45 -3.53 7.44
CA ALA A 77 11.14 -3.90 6.92
C ALA A 77 10.91 -3.36 5.49
N ILE A 78 11.98 -3.32 4.70
CA ILE A 78 12.00 -2.78 3.35
C ILE A 78 11.49 -3.81 2.34
N HIS A 79 10.56 -3.35 1.49
CA HIS A 79 9.86 -4.19 0.54
C HIS A 79 9.36 -3.41 -0.68
N THR A 80 8.89 -4.14 -1.67
CA THR A 80 8.11 -3.67 -2.81
C THR A 80 6.65 -4.14 -2.67
N GLU A 81 5.74 -3.56 -3.44
CA GLU A 81 4.32 -3.94 -3.40
C GLU A 81 4.09 -5.34 -4.00
N ALA A 82 4.93 -5.74 -4.96
CA ALA A 82 4.87 -7.06 -5.58
C ALA A 82 6.18 -7.83 -5.42
N GLY A 83 6.07 -9.13 -5.23
CA GLY A 83 7.20 -10.05 -5.22
C GLY A 83 7.37 -10.77 -6.56
N LEU A 84 8.62 -11.08 -6.91
CA LEU A 84 8.99 -11.79 -8.13
C LEU A 84 8.60 -13.27 -8.00
N ARG A 85 7.84 -13.75 -8.99
CA ARG A 85 7.33 -15.13 -9.07
C ARG A 85 8.02 -15.90 -10.20
N ALA A 86 7.87 -17.22 -10.15
CA ALA A 86 8.36 -18.10 -11.21
C ALA A 86 7.84 -17.66 -12.59
N GLY A 87 8.76 -17.59 -13.55
CA GLY A 87 8.51 -17.11 -14.91
C GLY A 87 8.59 -15.59 -15.09
N GLY A 88 9.19 -14.86 -14.14
CA GLY A 88 9.44 -13.42 -14.26
C GLY A 88 8.17 -12.56 -14.11
N ARG A 89 7.18 -13.06 -13.36
CA ARG A 89 5.89 -12.39 -13.16
C ARG A 89 5.81 -11.77 -11.76
N TYR A 90 5.03 -10.72 -11.60
CA TYR A 90 4.82 -10.06 -10.31
C TYR A 90 3.54 -10.53 -9.64
N GLY A 91 3.60 -10.83 -8.35
CA GLY A 91 2.43 -11.30 -7.60
C GLY A 91 2.38 -10.75 -6.18
N TRP A 92 1.17 -10.56 -5.67
CA TRP A 92 0.93 -10.05 -4.32
C TRP A 92 0.45 -11.19 -3.41
N GLY A 93 1.08 -11.36 -2.25
CA GLY A 93 0.64 -12.36 -1.26
C GLY A 93 1.78 -13.17 -0.67
N TRP A 94 1.43 -14.02 0.29
CA TRP A 94 2.39 -14.77 1.11
C TRP A 94 2.59 -16.19 0.61
N GLY A 95 3.84 -16.67 0.64
CA GLY A 95 4.19 -18.05 0.33
C GLY A 95 4.36 -18.36 -1.17
N ALA A 96 4.50 -19.65 -1.47
CA ALA A 96 4.93 -20.16 -2.78
C ALA A 96 3.89 -19.99 -3.91
N SER A 97 2.62 -19.77 -3.56
CA SER A 97 1.53 -19.62 -4.50
C SER A 97 0.69 -18.40 -4.13
N THR A 98 0.29 -17.63 -5.15
CA THR A 98 -0.69 -16.56 -5.03
C THR A 98 -1.70 -16.66 -6.16
N ASN A 99 -2.93 -16.25 -5.89
CA ASN A 99 -3.98 -16.07 -6.88
C ASN A 99 -4.01 -14.65 -7.46
N VAL A 100 -3.04 -13.80 -7.11
CA VAL A 100 -3.01 -12.38 -7.49
C VAL A 100 -1.72 -12.07 -8.24
N MET A 101 -1.88 -11.71 -9.50
CA MET A 101 -0.79 -11.27 -10.37
C MET A 101 -0.92 -9.77 -10.63
N LEU A 102 0.21 -9.07 -10.75
CA LEU A 102 0.24 -7.66 -11.10
C LEU A 102 1.00 -7.45 -12.41
N GLU A 103 0.48 -6.56 -13.23
CA GLU A 103 1.21 -6.02 -14.37
C GLU A 103 2.35 -5.15 -13.87
N ARG A 104 3.54 -5.25 -14.48
CA ARG A 104 4.75 -4.54 -14.04
C ARG A 104 4.60 -3.02 -13.97
N ASN A 105 3.79 -2.44 -14.84
CA ASN A 105 3.49 -1.01 -14.90
C ASN A 105 2.36 -0.58 -13.97
N THR A 106 1.80 -1.48 -13.16
CA THR A 106 0.78 -1.14 -12.16
C THR A 106 1.33 -0.08 -11.22
N GLN A 107 0.52 0.95 -10.97
CA GLN A 107 0.84 2.03 -10.06
C GLN A 107 0.07 1.88 -8.75
N VAL A 108 0.63 2.49 -7.71
CA VAL A 108 0.07 2.48 -6.37
C VAL A 108 0.11 3.90 -5.81
N LEU A 109 -0.99 4.34 -5.19
CA LEU A 109 -1.02 5.51 -4.33
C LEU A 109 -0.94 5.07 -2.88
N LEU A 110 0.02 5.63 -2.14
CA LEU A 110 0.20 5.41 -0.71
C LEU A 110 -0.04 6.71 0.06
N ALA A 111 -0.77 6.61 1.18
CA ALA A 111 -0.90 7.67 2.16
C ALA A 111 -1.05 7.07 3.56
N ASN A 112 -0.65 7.82 4.58
CA ASN A 112 -0.88 7.48 5.98
C ASN A 112 -1.02 8.76 6.81
N ASN A 113 -1.52 8.65 8.04
CA ASN A 113 -1.75 9.79 8.94
C ASN A 113 -0.62 10.01 9.98
N LEU A 114 0.55 9.38 9.81
CA LEU A 114 1.64 9.42 10.80
C LEU A 114 2.97 9.83 10.16
N ASP A 115 3.47 11.00 10.54
CA ASP A 115 4.72 11.57 10.03
C ASP A 115 5.90 10.60 10.17
N GLY A 116 6.69 10.48 9.11
CA GLY A 116 7.92 9.70 9.11
C GLY A 116 7.72 8.20 9.36
N SER A 117 6.50 7.69 9.27
CA SER A 117 6.20 6.26 9.48
C SER A 117 6.55 5.38 8.26
N CYS A 118 6.86 6.00 7.12
CA CYS A 118 7.24 5.30 5.90
C CYS A 118 8.36 6.02 5.17
N ALA A 119 9.37 5.26 4.76
CA ALA A 119 10.44 5.71 3.87
C ALA A 119 10.20 5.18 2.46
N LEU A 120 10.41 6.02 1.44
CA LEU A 120 10.31 5.69 0.03
C LEU A 120 11.63 6.01 -0.67
N TRP A 121 12.09 5.15 -1.58
CA TRP A 121 13.25 5.43 -2.43
C TRP A 121 12.82 5.63 -3.88
N ASP A 122 13.33 6.68 -4.54
CA ASP A 122 12.99 6.98 -5.93
C ASP A 122 13.79 6.10 -6.92
N THR A 123 13.53 4.80 -6.84
CA THR A 123 14.17 3.80 -7.68
C THR A 123 13.23 2.59 -7.84
N GLU A 124 13.68 1.60 -8.60
CA GLU A 124 12.98 0.33 -8.80
C GLU A 124 13.90 -0.83 -8.39
N HIS A 125 13.31 -1.87 -7.81
CA HIS A 125 14.01 -3.10 -7.46
C HIS A 125 13.20 -4.32 -7.89
N GLU A 126 13.66 -4.96 -8.96
CA GLU A 126 12.96 -6.11 -9.58
C GLU A 126 13.26 -7.43 -8.86
N ASP A 127 14.49 -7.58 -8.33
CA ASP A 127 15.01 -8.83 -7.74
C ASP A 127 14.53 -9.02 -6.30
N THR A 128 13.22 -9.18 -6.16
CA THR A 128 12.53 -9.24 -4.87
C THR A 128 12.34 -10.69 -4.43
N SER A 129 12.20 -10.92 -3.14
CA SER A 129 11.63 -12.18 -2.67
C SER A 129 10.21 -12.37 -3.21
N GLN A 130 9.67 -13.58 -3.07
CA GLN A 130 8.28 -13.86 -3.47
C GLN A 130 7.24 -13.02 -2.72
N ASP A 131 7.54 -12.56 -1.50
CA ASP A 131 6.68 -11.68 -0.70
C ASP A 131 7.06 -10.19 -0.81
N GLY A 132 7.89 -9.83 -1.80
CA GLY A 132 8.35 -8.46 -2.06
C GLY A 132 9.40 -7.96 -1.07
N ASP A 133 9.86 -8.80 -0.15
CA ASP A 133 10.90 -8.46 0.82
C ASP A 133 12.25 -8.29 0.12
N ILE A 134 12.95 -7.22 0.45
CA ILE A 134 14.29 -6.88 -0.06
C ILE A 134 15.22 -6.45 1.08
N GLY A 135 14.97 -6.97 2.29
CA GLY A 135 15.70 -6.59 3.50
C GLY A 135 17.18 -6.94 3.46
N ASP A 136 17.55 -7.99 2.73
CA ASP A 136 18.94 -8.39 2.48
C ASP A 136 19.70 -7.38 1.60
N HIS A 137 18.98 -6.54 0.86
CA HIS A 137 19.51 -5.43 0.07
C HIS A 137 19.44 -4.08 0.78
N ALA A 138 19.17 -4.06 2.09
CA ALA A 138 19.04 -2.84 2.89
C ALA A 138 20.16 -1.80 2.70
N SER A 139 21.41 -2.23 2.48
CA SER A 139 22.55 -1.33 2.29
C SER A 139 22.44 -0.46 1.02
N HIS A 140 21.63 -0.87 0.04
CA HIS A 140 21.36 -0.08 -1.17
C HIS A 140 20.38 1.07 -0.93
N TYR A 141 19.76 1.12 0.26
CA TYR A 141 18.66 2.02 0.59
C TYR A 141 18.97 2.80 1.87
N PRO A 142 19.99 3.67 1.84
CA PRO A 142 20.31 4.51 2.97
C PRO A 142 19.19 5.55 3.19
N TYR A 143 18.99 5.98 4.44
CA TYR A 143 17.87 6.86 4.78
C TYR A 143 18.07 8.30 4.31
N GLU A 144 19.32 8.75 4.14
CA GLU A 144 19.63 10.06 3.56
C GLU A 144 19.10 10.25 2.14
N ASP A 145 18.91 9.15 1.39
CA ASP A 145 18.36 9.15 0.04
C ASP A 145 16.84 8.93 0.02
N ALA A 146 16.23 8.66 1.18
CA ALA A 146 14.81 8.34 1.29
C ALA A 146 13.95 9.60 1.39
N VAL A 147 12.76 9.54 0.80
CA VAL A 147 11.66 10.45 1.11
C VAL A 147 10.89 9.87 2.30
N LEU A 148 10.91 10.59 3.43
CA LEU A 148 10.08 10.26 4.59
C LEU A 148 8.68 10.86 4.40
N MET A 149 7.68 9.99 4.26
CA MET A 149 6.30 10.41 4.04
C MET A 149 5.80 11.26 5.21
N GLN A 150 5.23 12.42 4.89
CA GLN A 150 4.49 13.25 5.85
C GLN A 150 3.05 12.76 5.96
N ALA A 151 2.43 12.97 7.11
CA ALA A 151 1.03 12.66 7.35
C ALA A 151 0.13 13.34 6.30
N GLY A 152 -0.78 12.56 5.73
CA GLY A 152 -1.67 12.99 4.67
C GLY A 152 -1.03 13.09 3.28
N ALA A 153 0.30 13.03 3.14
CA ALA A 153 0.92 13.12 1.82
C ALA A 153 0.64 11.87 0.97
N VAL A 154 0.14 12.07 -0.24
CA VAL A 154 -0.14 10.99 -1.19
C VAL A 154 1.02 10.84 -2.15
N HIS A 155 1.62 9.65 -2.18
CA HIS A 155 2.73 9.32 -3.07
C HIS A 155 2.30 8.30 -4.11
N ARG A 156 2.64 8.58 -5.37
CA ARG A 156 2.50 7.64 -6.49
C ARG A 156 3.81 6.88 -6.68
N ILE A 157 3.74 5.56 -6.57
CA ILE A 157 4.85 4.63 -6.72
C ILE A 157 4.52 3.53 -7.73
N GLY A 158 5.53 2.81 -8.21
CA GLY A 158 5.36 1.57 -8.96
C GLY A 158 5.33 0.36 -8.04
N ILE A 159 4.90 -0.80 -8.55
CA ILE A 159 4.83 -2.02 -7.72
C ILE A 159 6.19 -2.57 -7.26
N VAL A 160 7.28 -2.13 -7.89
CA VAL A 160 8.66 -2.49 -7.55
C VAL A 160 9.43 -1.34 -6.90
N THR A 161 8.74 -0.27 -6.50
CA THR A 161 9.38 0.84 -5.78
C THR A 161 9.68 0.42 -4.33
N PRO A 162 10.95 0.46 -3.89
CA PRO A 162 11.32 0.16 -2.51
C PRO A 162 10.67 1.12 -1.53
N HIS A 163 10.09 0.57 -0.48
CA HIS A 163 9.55 1.32 0.64
C HIS A 163 9.61 0.53 1.94
N GLU A 164 9.66 1.24 3.06
CA GLU A 164 9.85 0.64 4.38
C GLU A 164 8.85 1.22 5.38
N SER A 165 8.27 0.35 6.21
CA SER A 165 7.53 0.76 7.40
C SER A 165 8.52 0.98 8.54
N LEU A 166 8.61 2.21 9.01
CA LEU A 166 9.50 2.61 10.09
C LEU A 166 8.82 2.43 11.47
N PRO A 167 9.61 2.27 12.55
CA PRO A 167 9.07 2.26 13.90
C PRO A 167 8.34 3.57 14.24
N ALA A 168 7.14 3.44 14.81
CA ALA A 168 6.41 4.60 15.31
C ALA A 168 7.20 5.27 16.44
N GLN A 169 7.25 6.61 16.44
CA GLN A 169 7.96 7.37 17.48
C GLN A 169 7.10 7.61 18.73
N VAL A 170 5.79 7.38 18.62
CA VAL A 170 4.79 7.53 19.68
C VAL A 170 3.71 6.47 19.49
N ASP A 171 2.95 6.19 20.56
CA ASP A 171 1.69 5.45 20.43
C ASP A 171 0.71 6.28 19.59
N PHE A 172 0.06 5.66 18.61
CA PHE A 172 -0.75 6.38 17.64
C PHE A 172 -1.85 5.52 17.01
N ASP A 173 -3.00 6.12 16.76
CA ASP A 173 -4.09 5.51 15.99
C ASP A 173 -3.82 5.71 14.49
N ARG A 174 -3.04 4.78 13.93
CA ARG A 174 -2.54 4.89 12.56
C ARG A 174 -3.63 4.49 11.57
N GLN A 175 -3.77 5.30 10.52
CA GLN A 175 -4.60 5.05 9.36
C GLN A 175 -3.69 4.98 8.14
N PHE A 176 -3.91 3.96 7.30
CA PHE A 176 -3.19 3.77 6.06
C PHE A 176 -4.14 3.53 4.91
N LEU A 177 -3.81 4.18 3.80
CA LEU A 177 -4.52 4.09 2.55
C LEU A 177 -3.58 3.60 1.47
N ARG A 178 -4.03 2.59 0.73
CA ARG A 178 -3.40 2.16 -0.51
C ARG A 178 -4.43 2.00 -1.61
N ILE A 179 -4.18 2.63 -2.76
CA ILE A 179 -5.01 2.49 -3.97
C ILE A 179 -4.13 1.92 -5.07
N ILE A 180 -4.49 0.77 -5.61
CA ILE A 180 -3.77 0.10 -6.69
C ILE A 180 -4.56 0.25 -7.99
N GLY A 181 -3.85 0.45 -9.09
CA GLY A 181 -4.41 0.55 -10.44
C GLY A 181 -5.06 -0.74 -10.95
N SER A 182 -5.55 -0.70 -12.17
CA SER A 182 -6.32 -1.78 -12.82
C SER A 182 -5.50 -3.01 -13.22
N GLY A 183 -4.17 -2.94 -13.18
CA GLY A 183 -3.27 -4.03 -13.55
C GLY A 183 -3.20 -5.21 -12.55
N VAL A 184 -4.21 -5.39 -11.70
CA VAL A 184 -4.30 -6.50 -10.74
C VAL A 184 -5.22 -7.59 -11.31
N HIS A 185 -4.73 -8.82 -11.33
CA HIS A 185 -5.41 -9.98 -11.89
C HIS A 185 -5.62 -11.05 -10.84
N GLY A 186 -6.87 -11.50 -10.68
CA GLY A 186 -7.25 -12.50 -9.69
C GLY A 186 -7.46 -11.91 -8.29
N ARG A 187 -7.58 -12.79 -7.29
CA ARG A 187 -8.00 -12.41 -5.93
C ARG A 187 -7.63 -13.46 -4.90
N GLU A 188 -7.29 -13.02 -3.69
CA GLU A 188 -7.21 -13.91 -2.53
C GLU A 188 -8.54 -14.01 -1.77
N PRO A 189 -8.85 -15.17 -1.14
CA PRO A 189 -10.09 -15.37 -0.39
C PRO A 189 -10.33 -14.37 0.76
N TYR A 190 -9.25 -13.83 1.32
CA TYR A 190 -9.29 -12.89 2.45
C TYR A 190 -9.39 -11.42 2.02
N PHE A 191 -9.45 -11.12 0.71
CA PHE A 191 -9.75 -9.76 0.27
C PHE A 191 -11.17 -9.38 0.65
N THR A 192 -11.42 -8.10 0.91
CA THR A 192 -12.76 -7.59 1.19
C THR A 192 -13.63 -7.67 -0.07
N VAL A 193 -14.83 -8.25 0.05
CA VAL A 193 -15.81 -8.30 -1.06
C VAL A 193 -16.53 -6.96 -1.15
N ASN A 194 -16.58 -6.38 -2.35
CA ASN A 194 -17.47 -5.27 -2.63
C ASN A 194 -18.75 -5.77 -3.32
N PRO A 195 -19.93 -5.75 -2.68
CA PRO A 195 -21.18 -6.17 -3.33
C PRO A 195 -21.65 -5.21 -4.44
N LEU A 196 -21.11 -4.00 -4.52
CA LEU A 196 -21.50 -2.96 -5.48
C LEU A 196 -20.73 -3.03 -6.79
N VAL A 197 -19.61 -3.77 -6.83
CA VAL A 197 -18.74 -3.88 -8.00
C VAL A 197 -18.49 -5.35 -8.31
N LYS A 198 -18.77 -5.75 -9.54
CA LYS A 198 -18.36 -7.07 -10.06
C LYS A 198 -16.98 -6.90 -10.68
N ALA A 199 -15.96 -7.40 -10.00
CA ALA A 199 -14.60 -7.53 -10.51
C ALA A 199 -14.34 -8.98 -10.92
#